data_AF-U2SEG7-F1
#
_entry.id   AF-U2SEG7-F1
#
_cell.length_a   1.000
_cell.length_b   1.000
_cell.length_c   1.000
_cell.angle_alpha   90.00
_cell.angle_beta   90.00
_cell.angle_gamma   90.00
#
_symmetry.space_group_name_H-M   'P 1'
#
loop_
_entity.id
_entity.type
_entity.pdbx_description
1 polymer ?
#
loop_
_entity_poly.entity_id
_entity_poly.type
_entity_poly.pdbx_seq_one_letter_code
_entity_poly.pdbx_strand_id
1 'polypeptide(L)'
;MFVALRDLRFARGRFLLIGSVVALITVLVGFLSGLTGGLATQNVSAVLSLPGDRLVFSAPQAGDAGASFADSAVTADQSAAWSRTAGVSSVEP
;
A
#
# COMPACT_ATOMS: atom_id res chain seq x y z
N MET A 1 -10.58 11.78 46.69
CA MET A 1 -9.53 10.75 46.48
C MET A 1 -8.73 11.13 45.24
N PHE A 2 -7.65 11.93 45.39
CA PHE A 2 -6.82 12.41 44.26
C PHE A 2 -5.32 12.36 44.60
N VAL A 3 -4.91 11.33 45.36
CA VAL A 3 -3.52 11.18 45.80
C VAL A 3 -2.60 10.95 44.60
N ALA A 4 -3.04 10.17 43.60
CA ALA A 4 -2.26 9.83 42.41
C ALA A 4 -1.82 11.04 41.58
N LEU A 5 -2.69 12.05 41.38
CA LEU A 5 -2.34 13.27 40.62
C LEU A 5 -1.28 14.11 41.35
N ARG A 6 -1.33 14.13 42.69
CA ARG A 6 -0.37 14.87 43.52
C ARG A 6 0.97 14.14 43.58
N ASP A 7 0.95 12.82 43.69
CA ASP A 7 2.15 11.98 43.77
C ASP A 7 2.92 11.99 42.44
N LEU A 8 2.19 12.02 41.32
CA LEU A 8 2.74 12.23 39.97
C LEU A 8 3.51 13.56 39.86
N ARG A 9 3.05 14.60 40.56
CA ARG A 9 3.72 15.92 40.65
C ARG A 9 4.87 15.97 41.66
N PHE A 10 5.07 14.99 42.54
CA PHE A 10 6.22 14.94 43.46
C PHE A 10 7.40 14.17 42.86
N ALA A 11 7.14 13.13 42.05
CA ALA A 11 8.16 12.34 41.34
C ALA A 11 8.45 12.85 39.90
N ARG A 12 8.43 14.19 39.69
CA ARG A 12 8.37 14.84 38.36
C ARG A 12 9.38 14.32 37.33
N GLY A 13 10.64 14.12 37.71
CA GLY A 13 11.69 13.77 36.76
C GLY A 13 11.46 12.42 36.08
N ARG A 14 11.31 11.37 36.87
CA ARG A 14 11.15 9.99 36.39
C ARG A 14 9.79 9.75 35.71
N PHE A 15 8.72 10.35 36.21
CA PHE A 15 7.41 10.19 35.58
C PHE A 15 7.28 10.95 34.26
N LEU A 16 7.86 12.15 34.15
CA LEU A 16 7.96 12.83 32.86
C LEU A 16 8.81 12.03 31.89
N LEU A 17 9.93 11.48 32.34
CA LEU A 17 10.83 10.71 31.48
C LEU A 17 10.13 9.45 30.94
N ILE A 18 9.49 8.65 31.81
CA ILE A 18 8.75 7.45 31.41
C ILE A 18 7.56 7.82 30.51
N GLY A 19 6.76 8.82 30.88
CA GLY A 19 5.62 9.26 30.08
C GLY A 19 6.04 9.76 28.69
N SER A 20 7.14 10.51 28.62
CA SER A 20 7.69 11.02 27.37
C SER A 20 8.20 9.88 26.48
N VAL A 21 8.92 8.91 27.04
CA VAL A 21 9.39 7.73 26.29
C VAL A 21 8.21 6.92 25.74
N VAL A 22 7.18 6.67 26.54
CA VAL A 22 5.97 5.96 26.09
C VAL A 22 5.28 6.75 24.96
N ALA A 23 5.14 8.07 25.11
CA ALA A 23 4.57 8.92 24.07
C ALA A 23 5.39 8.87 22.76
N LEU A 24 6.72 8.98 22.87
CA LEU A 24 7.66 8.88 21.73
C LEU A 24 7.55 7.54 21.01
N ILE A 25 7.49 6.42 21.76
CA ILE A 25 7.31 5.08 21.16
C ILE A 25 5.95 4.98 20.46
N THR A 26 4.88 5.48 21.10
CA THR A 26 3.53 5.46 20.51
C THR A 26 3.48 6.25 19.21
N VAL A 27 4.09 7.44 19.19
CA VAL A 27 4.22 8.27 17.99
C VAL A 27 5.00 7.51 16.92
N LEU A 28 6.16 6.94 17.25
CA LEU A 28 7.00 6.22 16.30
C LEU A 28 6.27 5.03 15.66
N VAL A 29 5.58 4.21 16.46
CA VAL A 29 4.82 3.04 15.96
C VAL A 29 3.67 3.49 15.07
N GLY A 30 2.92 4.52 15.49
CA GLY A 30 1.85 5.09 14.66
C GLY A 30 2.37 5.67 13.34
N PHE A 31 3.52 6.35 13.38
CA PHE A 31 4.15 6.93 12.21
C PHE A 31 4.64 5.85 11.24
N LEU A 32 5.29 4.80 11.74
CA LEU A 32 5.72 3.67 10.92
C LEU A 32 4.51 2.98 10.28
N SER A 33 3.46 2.70 11.05
CA SER A 33 2.25 2.07 10.53
C SER A 33 1.56 2.95 9.47
N GLY A 34 1.46 4.25 9.72
CA GLY A 34 0.91 5.22 8.77
C GLY A 34 1.74 5.37 7.50
N LEU A 35 3.07 5.40 7.62
CA LEU A 35 3.98 5.48 6.48
C LEU A 35 3.94 4.20 5.65
N THR A 36 3.96 3.02 6.29
CA THR A 36 3.84 1.74 5.59
C THR A 36 2.50 1.63 4.87
N GLY A 37 1.39 2.03 5.51
CA GLY A 37 0.06 2.05 4.88
C GLY A 37 -0.05 3.06 3.75
N GLY A 38 0.52 4.26 3.94
CA GLY A 38 0.52 5.33 2.94
C GLY A 38 1.35 4.99 1.70
N LEU A 39 2.55 4.43 1.90
CA LEU A 39 3.41 3.96 0.81
C LEU A 39 2.83 2.73 0.11
N ALA A 40 2.22 1.80 0.85
CA ALA A 40 1.48 0.69 0.24
C ALA A 40 0.34 1.21 -0.65
N THR A 41 -0.42 2.20 -0.16
CA THR A 41 -1.50 2.81 -0.93
C THR A 41 -0.98 3.54 -2.16
N GLN A 42 0.14 4.26 -2.09
CA GLN A 42 0.73 4.93 -3.27
C GLN A 42 1.33 3.96 -4.29
N ASN A 43 1.96 2.86 -3.84
CA ASN A 43 2.48 1.84 -4.76
C ASN A 43 1.37 1.07 -5.47
N VAL A 44 0.28 0.79 -4.77
CA VAL A 44 -0.84 -0.01 -5.30
C VAL A 44 -1.94 0.86 -5.90
N SER A 45 -1.94 2.18 -5.67
CA SER A 45 -2.94 3.09 -6.25
C SER A 45 -2.92 3.09 -7.75
N ALA A 46 -1.76 2.87 -8.37
CA ALA A 46 -1.67 2.70 -9.82
C ALA A 46 -2.46 1.47 -10.28
N VAL A 47 -2.37 0.35 -9.58
CA VAL A 47 -3.09 -0.90 -9.91
C VAL A 47 -4.58 -0.81 -9.55
N LEU A 48 -4.92 -0.22 -8.40
CA LEU A 48 -6.31 -0.04 -7.96
C LEU A 48 -7.07 1.01 -8.77
N SER A 49 -6.37 1.95 -9.40
CA SER A 49 -6.98 2.95 -10.27
C SER A 49 -7.16 2.46 -11.71
N LEU A 50 -6.68 1.27 -12.08
CA LEU A 50 -6.91 0.72 -13.42
C LEU A 50 -8.42 0.49 -13.62
N PRO A 51 -9.05 1.18 -14.58
CA PRO A 51 -10.44 0.94 -14.92
C PRO A 51 -10.52 -0.31 -15.80
N GLY A 52 -10.69 -1.49 -15.20
CA GLY A 52 -10.88 -2.72 -15.96
C GLY A 52 -11.22 -3.93 -15.08
N ASP A 53 -12.20 -4.72 -15.51
CA ASP A 53 -12.60 -5.95 -14.82
C ASP A 53 -11.63 -7.12 -15.03
N ARG A 54 -10.74 -7.01 -16.04
CA ARG A 54 -9.78 -8.06 -16.41
C ARG A 54 -8.46 -7.44 -16.87
N LEU A 55 -7.36 -8.06 -16.46
CA LEU A 55 -6.00 -7.75 -16.89
C LEU A 55 -5.50 -8.84 -17.84
N VAL A 56 -4.92 -8.44 -18.97
CA VAL A 56 -4.34 -9.34 -19.97
C VAL A 56 -2.84 -9.07 -20.03
N PHE A 57 -2.03 -10.12 -19.88
CA PHE A 57 -0.58 -10.04 -20.01
C PHE A 57 -0.10 -10.75 -21.27
N SER A 58 1.05 -10.35 -21.80
CA SER A 58 1.76 -11.13 -22.81
C SER A 58 2.16 -12.50 -22.23
N ALA A 59 2.13 -13.54 -23.05
CA ALA A 59 2.59 -14.86 -22.63
C ALA A 59 4.05 -14.79 -22.14
N PRO A 60 4.40 -15.36 -20.97
CA PRO A 60 5.77 -15.41 -20.49
C PRO A 60 6.66 -16.12 -21.51
N GLN A 61 7.87 -15.62 -21.77
CA GLN A 61 8.83 -16.36 -22.58
C GLN A 61 9.29 -17.62 -21.80
N ALA A 62 9.65 -18.67 -22.55
CA ALA A 62 10.05 -19.94 -21.95
C ALA A 62 11.27 -19.77 -21.04
N GLY A 63 11.06 -19.73 -19.73
CA GLY A 63 12.09 -19.52 -18.71
C GLY A 63 11.76 -18.44 -17.67
N ASP A 64 10.77 -17.58 -17.93
CA ASP A 64 10.37 -16.53 -16.99
C ASP A 64 9.36 -17.00 -15.94
N ALA A 65 9.46 -16.42 -14.73
CA ALA A 65 8.72 -16.81 -13.54
C ALA A 65 7.22 -16.38 -13.52
N GLY A 66 6.59 -16.29 -14.69
CA GLY A 66 5.18 -15.92 -14.85
C GLY A 66 4.96 -14.56 -15.52
N ALA A 67 3.71 -14.09 -15.52
CA ALA A 67 3.34 -12.81 -16.12
C ALA A 67 3.87 -11.62 -15.29
N SER A 68 4.52 -10.65 -15.94
CA SER A 68 5.10 -9.45 -15.32
C SER A 68 4.40 -8.19 -15.81
N PHE A 69 4.09 -7.26 -14.91
CA PHE A 69 3.58 -5.93 -15.29
C PHE A 69 4.65 -5.04 -15.93
N ALA A 70 5.93 -5.24 -15.60
CA ALA A 70 7.03 -4.41 -16.10
C ALA A 70 7.49 -4.84 -17.50
N ASP A 71 7.40 -6.13 -17.79
CA ASP A 71 7.96 -6.73 -19.02
C ASP A 71 6.87 -7.16 -20.01
N SER A 72 5.59 -7.03 -19.64
CA SER A 72 4.48 -7.35 -20.52
C SER A 72 4.25 -6.24 -21.54
N ALA A 73 4.48 -6.57 -22.81
CA ALA A 73 4.15 -5.71 -23.94
C ALA A 73 3.05 -6.37 -24.78
N VAL A 74 1.86 -5.78 -24.75
CA VAL A 74 0.74 -6.18 -25.62
C VAL A 74 0.73 -5.26 -26.83
N THR A 75 0.72 -5.82 -28.04
CA THR A 75 0.72 -5.02 -29.27
C THR A 75 -0.68 -4.48 -29.60
N ALA A 76 -0.74 -3.42 -30.40
CA ALA A 76 -2.02 -2.86 -30.87
C ALA A 76 -2.87 -3.87 -31.65
N ASP A 77 -2.25 -4.82 -32.35
CA ASP A 77 -2.96 -5.89 -33.05
C ASP A 77 -3.61 -6.88 -32.07
N GLN A 78 -2.95 -7.13 -30.92
CA GLN A 78 -3.47 -7.98 -29.85
C GLN A 78 -4.60 -7.30 -29.09
N SER A 79 -4.50 -6.00 -28.80
CA SER A 79 -5.60 -5.25 -28.20
C SER A 79 -6.83 -5.18 -29.11
N ALA A 80 -6.63 -5.01 -30.42
CA ALA A 80 -7.70 -5.05 -31.42
C ALA A 80 -8.33 -6.44 -31.58
N ALA A 81 -7.59 -7.53 -31.30
CA ALA A 81 -8.16 -8.87 -31.26
C ALA A 81 -9.05 -9.08 -30.03
N TRP A 82 -8.61 -8.57 -28.87
CA TRP A 82 -9.40 -8.63 -27.63
C TRP A 82 -10.67 -7.80 -27.68
N SER A 83 -10.65 -6.63 -28.32
CA SER A 83 -11.87 -5.80 -28.47
C SER A 83 -12.96 -6.47 -29.31
N ARG A 84 -12.61 -7.45 -30.15
CA ARG A 84 -13.53 -8.25 -30.96
C ARG A 84 -14.07 -9.49 -30.24
N THR A 85 -13.63 -9.76 -29.02
CA THR A 85 -14.07 -10.92 -28.24
C THR A 85 -15.44 -10.65 -27.61
N ALA A 86 -16.35 -11.63 -27.72
CA ALA A 86 -17.71 -11.50 -27.17
C ALA A 86 -17.65 -11.27 -25.64
N GLY A 87 -18.32 -10.21 -25.18
CA GLY A 87 -18.36 -9.84 -23.76
C GLY A 87 -17.30 -8.82 -23.31
N VAL A 88 -16.49 -8.28 -24.23
CA VAL A 88 -15.55 -7.18 -23.96
C VAL A 88 -16.18 -5.85 -24.37
N SER A 89 -16.31 -4.91 -23.43
CA SER A 89 -16.91 -3.58 -23.66
C SER A 89 -15.89 -2.51 -24.06
N SER A 90 -14.65 -2.60 -23.55
CA SER A 90 -13.55 -1.67 -23.85
C SER A 90 -12.22 -2.35 -23.63
N VAL A 91 -11.21 -1.99 -24.42
CA VAL A 91 -9.82 -2.45 -24.27
C VAL A 91 -8.92 -1.23 -24.39
N GLU A 92 -8.05 -1.02 -23.41
CA GLU A 92 -7.01 0.00 -23.42
C GLU A 92 -5.64 -0.71 -23.30
N PRO A 93 -4.66 -0.39 -24.16
CA PRO A 93 -3.31 -0.93 -24.09
C PRO A 93 -2.47 -0.36 -22.94
#